data_AF-A0A529TEW6-F1
#
_entry.id   AF-A0A529TEW6-F1
#
_cell.length_a   1.000
_cell.length_b   1.000
_cell.length_c   1.000
_cell.angle_alpha   90.00
_cell.angle_beta   90.00
_cell.angle_gamma   90.00
#
_symmetry.space_group_name_H-M   'P 1'
#
loop_
_entity.id
_entity.type
_entity.pdbx_description
1 polymer ?
#
loop_
_entity_poly.entity_id
_entity_poly.type
_entity_poly.pdbx_seq_one_letter_code
_entity_poly.pdbx_strand_id
1 'polypeptide(L)' 'MRSDLARLLGGVLVAIVLLVVVIAATTLWLDRRERVQHEADEATGGVGARAIPIMTANGCSGCHTISGVPGAQGQV' A
#
# COMPACT_ATOMS: atom_id res chain seq x y z
N MET A 1 40.60 -18.13 -15.74
CA MET A 1 40.62 -16.69 -16.12
C MET A 1 39.34 -16.25 -16.86
N ARG A 2 39.05 -16.73 -18.08
CA ARG A 2 37.85 -16.29 -18.84
C ARG A 2 36.52 -16.76 -18.23
N SER A 3 36.51 -17.94 -17.61
CA SER A 3 35.37 -18.52 -16.87
C SER A 3 35.06 -17.78 -15.58
N ASP A 4 36.09 -17.30 -14.88
CA ASP A 4 35.94 -16.63 -13.57
C ASP A 4 35.43 -15.19 -13.77
N LEU A 5 35.92 -14.52 -14.80
CA LEU A 5 35.41 -13.21 -15.23
C LEU A 5 33.92 -13.29 -15.60
N ALA A 6 33.51 -14.32 -16.35
CA ALA A 6 32.11 -14.51 -16.74
C ALA A 6 31.18 -14.76 -15.53
N ARG A 7 31.65 -15.51 -14.53
CA ARG A 7 30.90 -15.73 -13.28
C ARG A 7 30.76 -14.45 -12.45
N LEU A 8 31.82 -13.65 -12.35
CA LEU A 8 31.79 -12.36 -11.65
C LEU A 8 30.85 -11.38 -12.35
N LEU A 9 30.93 -11.26 -13.68
CA LEU A 9 30.02 -10.41 -14.45
C LEU A 9 28.56 -10.85 -14.32
N GLY A 10 28.31 -12.16 -14.37
CA GLY A 10 26.97 -12.71 -14.13
C GLY A 10 26.44 -12.38 -12.73
N GLY A 11 27.28 -12.54 -11.70
CA GLY A 11 26.92 -12.19 -10.32
C GLY A 11 26.63 -10.69 -10.13
N VAL A 12 27.44 -9.83 -10.74
CA VAL A 12 27.22 -8.36 -10.71
C VAL A 12 25.91 -7.99 -11.42
N LEU A 13 25.63 -8.58 -12.58
CA LEU A 13 24.37 -8.34 -13.28
C LEU A 13 23.16 -8.76 -12.44
N VAL A 14 23.22 -9.94 -11.82
CA VAL A 14 22.14 -10.40 -10.92
C VAL A 14 21.98 -9.45 -9.73
N ALA A 15 23.08 -9.03 -9.10
CA ALA A 15 23.04 -8.08 -7.98
C ALA A 15 22.40 -6.73 -8.38
N ILE A 16 22.75 -6.20 -9.56
CA ILE A 16 22.16 -4.96 -10.09
C ILE A 16 20.67 -5.14 -10.35
N VAL A 17 20.26 -6.25 -10.98
CA VAL A 17 18.84 -6.52 -11.25
C VAL A 17 18.06 -6.61 -9.94
N LEU A 18 18.57 -7.33 -8.95
CA LEU A 18 17.94 -7.43 -7.64
C LEU A 18 17.85 -6.07 -6.95
N LEU A 19 18.90 -5.25 -7.02
CA LEU A 19 18.90 -3.90 -6.47
C LEU A 19 17.82 -3.03 -7.11
N VAL A 20 17.71 -3.06 -8.44
CA VAL A 20 16.67 -2.32 -9.18
C VAL A 20 15.28 -2.77 -8.78
N VAL A 21 15.05 -4.09 -8.66
CA VAL A 21 13.75 -4.64 -8.24
C VAL A 21 13.40 -4.16 -6.82
N VAL A 22 14.34 -4.19 -5.89
CA VAL A 22 14.11 -3.72 -4.52
C VAL A 22 13.77 -2.23 -4.50
N ILE A 23 14.52 -1.40 -5.23
CA ILE A 23 14.27 0.05 -5.31
C ILE A 23 12.88 0.32 -5.92
N ALA A 24 12.54 -0.35 -7.02
CA ALA A 24 11.23 -0.17 -7.66
C ALA A 24 10.08 -0.62 -6.74
N ALA A 25 10.24 -1.73 -6.02
CA ALA A 25 9.24 -2.21 -5.09
C ALA A 25 9.04 -1.24 -3.91
N THR A 26 10.13 -0.70 -3.35
CA THR A 26 10.03 0.25 -2.24
C THR A 26 9.43 1.58 -2.67
N THR A 27 9.80 2.12 -3.84
CA THR A 27 9.23 3.38 -4.33
C THR A 27 7.73 3.25 -4.61
N LEU A 28 7.30 2.18 -5.27
CA LEU A 28 5.88 1.91 -5.51
C LEU A 28 5.09 1.70 -4.21
N TRP A 29 5.70 1.06 -3.21
CA TRP A 29 5.06 0.86 -1.92
C TRP A 29 4.89 2.17 -1.14
N LEU A 30 5.92 3.03 -1.14
CA LEU A 30 5.89 4.33 -0.49
C LEU A 30 4.87 5.27 -1.16
N ASP A 31 4.90 5.38 -2.49
CA ASP A 31 3.96 6.19 -3.27
C ASP A 31 2.50 5.77 -3.00
N ARG A 32 2.23 4.46 -3.03
CA ARG A 32 0.90 3.94 -2.71
C ARG A 32 0.46 4.28 -1.30
N ARG A 33 1.39 4.20 -0.33
CA ARG A 33 1.09 4.53 1.08
C ARG A 33 0.79 6.00 1.24
N GLU A 34 1.60 6.88 0.67
CA GLU A 34 1.41 8.33 0.73
C GLU A 34 0.09 8.73 0.06
N ARG A 35 -0.23 8.16 -1.10
CA ARG A 35 -1.50 8.39 -1.80
C ARG A 35 -2.71 8.00 -0.96
N VAL A 36 -2.70 6.80 -0.36
CA VAL A 36 -3.81 6.34 0.49
C VAL A 36 -3.94 7.20 1.74
N GLN A 37 -2.82 7.59 2.36
CA GLN A 37 -2.84 8.48 3.52
C GLN A 37 -3.38 9.86 3.16
N HIS A 38 -2.94 10.43 2.05
CA HIS A 38 -3.41 11.71 1.56
C HIS A 38 -4.92 11.70 1.31
N GLU A 39 -5.44 10.71 0.60
CA GLU A 39 -6.90 10.58 0.36
C GLU A 39 -7.69 10.41 1.67
N ALA A 40 -7.16 9.62 2.62
CA ALA A 40 -7.80 9.46 3.93
C ALA A 40 -7.77 10.75 4.74
N ASP A 41 -6.68 11.52 4.67
CA ASP A 41 -6.54 12.79 5.35
C ASP A 41 -7.43 13.86 4.71
N GLU A 42 -7.55 13.91 3.40
CA GLU A 42 -8.51 14.77 2.70
C GLU A 42 -9.95 14.46 3.13
N ALA A 43 -10.31 13.18 3.21
CA ALA A 43 -11.64 12.75 3.63
C ALA A 43 -11.92 13.04 5.11
N THR A 44 -10.92 12.97 5.98
CA THR A 44 -11.08 13.11 7.44
C THR A 44 -10.65 14.47 8.00
N GLY A 45 -10.05 15.32 7.17
CA GLY A 45 -9.34 16.52 7.61
C GLY A 45 -8.10 16.21 8.44
N GLY A 46 -7.41 15.10 8.15
CA GLY A 46 -6.21 14.63 8.87
C GLY A 46 -6.49 14.03 10.26
N VAL A 47 -7.74 13.72 10.59
CA VAL A 47 -8.13 13.19 11.90
C VAL A 47 -8.74 11.80 11.74
N GLY A 48 -7.91 10.76 11.83
CA GLY A 48 -8.32 9.37 11.59
C GLY A 48 -9.53 8.90 12.43
N ALA A 49 -9.71 9.43 13.65
CA ALA A 49 -10.87 9.12 14.49
C ALA A 49 -12.23 9.54 13.88
N ARG A 50 -12.23 10.41 12.87
CA ARG A 50 -13.44 10.83 12.14
C ARG A 50 -13.87 9.83 11.07
N ALA A 51 -13.04 8.87 10.70
CA ALA A 51 -13.34 7.93 9.62
C ALA A 51 -14.67 7.18 9.86
N ILE A 52 -14.85 6.57 11.04
CA ILE A 52 -16.09 5.82 11.37
C ILE A 52 -17.32 6.74 11.47
N PRO A 53 -17.28 7.88 12.18
CA PRO A 53 -18.38 8.84 12.16
C PRO A 53 -18.79 9.28 10.74
N ILE A 54 -17.82 9.58 9.87
CA ILE A 54 -18.08 9.95 8.46
C ILE A 54 -18.74 8.79 7.71
N MET A 55 -18.19 7.58 7.81
CA MET A 55 -18.76 6.38 7.16
C MET A 55 -20.20 6.11 7.62
N THR A 56 -20.46 6.26 8.92
CA THR A 56 -21.80 6.05 9.49
C THR A 56 -22.77 7.12 9.02
N ALA A 57 -22.36 8.39 9.03
CA ALA A 57 -23.17 9.51 8.57
C ALA A 57 -23.52 9.43 7.08
N ASN A 58 -22.68 8.77 6.28
CA ASN A 58 -22.90 8.53 4.85
C ASN A 58 -23.56 7.17 4.55
N GLY A 59 -24.03 6.44 5.57
CA GLY A 59 -24.78 5.20 5.38
C GLY A 59 -23.94 3.97 5.01
N CYS A 60 -22.61 4.06 5.10
CA CYS A 60 -21.72 2.95 4.75
C CYS A 60 -21.89 1.72 5.67
N SER A 61 -22.44 1.90 6.87
CA SER A 61 -22.70 0.80 7.81
C SER A 61 -23.92 -0.05 7.47
N GLY A 62 -24.73 0.31 6.47
CA GLY A 62 -26.00 -0.37 6.21
C GLY A 62 -25.92 -1.55 5.23
N CYS A 63 -25.09 -1.45 4.18
CA CYS A 63 -25.26 -2.31 3.00
C CYS A 63 -24.23 -3.45 2.86
N HIS A 64 -22.98 -3.25 3.30
CA HIS A 64 -21.90 -4.22 3.10
C HIS A 64 -21.07 -4.40 4.36
N THR A 65 -20.32 -5.50 4.42
CA THR A 65 -19.38 -5.73 5.51
C THR A 65 -18.18 -4.82 5.36
N ILE A 66 -17.93 -3.97 6.36
CA ILE A 66 -16.72 -3.13 6.42
C ILE A 66 -16.00 -3.44 7.72
N SER A 67 -14.83 -4.06 7.62
CA SER A 67 -14.02 -4.44 8.77
C SER A 67 -13.72 -3.25 9.67
N GLY A 68 -13.99 -3.39 10.97
CA GLY A 68 -13.73 -2.34 11.96
C GLY A 68 -14.77 -1.21 12.01
N VAL A 69 -15.82 -1.24 11.17
CA VAL A 69 -16.94 -0.28 11.22
C VAL A 69 -18.13 -0.89 11.95
N PRO A 70 -18.55 -0.36 13.12
CA PRO A 70 -19.74 -0.82 13.81
C PRO A 70 -20.99 -0.72 12.94
N GLY A 71 -21.82 -1.77 12.94
CA GLY A 71 -23.04 -1.88 12.13
C GLY A 71 -22.81 -2.41 10.71
N ALA A 72 -21.60 -2.30 10.16
CA ALA A 72 -21.27 -2.77 8.82
C ALA A 72 -21.00 -4.28 8.79
N GLN A 73 -22.00 -5.11 9.08
CA GLN A 73 -21.85 -6.58 9.02
C GLN A 73 -22.35 -7.20 7.71
N GLY A 74 -22.96 -6.42 6.82
CA GLY A 74 -23.56 -6.92 5.57
C GLY A 74 -24.83 -7.73 5.88
N GLN A 75 -25.94 -7.02 6.10
CA GLN A 75 -27.24 -7.64 6.42
C GLN A 75 -28.19 -7.69 5.21
N VAL A 76 -27.65 -7.86 4.00
CA VAL A 76 -28.51 -8.07 2.83
C VAL A 76 -28.94 -9.52 2.73
#